data_AF-A0A9D4CV26-F1
#
_entry.id   AF-A0A9D4CV26-F1
#
_cell.length_a   1.000
_cell.length_b   1.000
_cell.length_c   1.000
_cell.angle_alpha   90.00
_cell.angle_beta   90.00
_cell.angle_gamma   90.00
#
_symmetry.space_group_name_H-M   'P 1'
#
loop_
_entity.id
_entity.type
_entity.pdbx_description
1 polymer ?
#
loop_
_entity_poly.entity_id
_entity_poly.type
_entity_poly.pdbx_seq_one_letter_code
_entity_poly.pdbx_strand_id
1 'polypeptide(L)' 'MDGWMDGWMDGWMDGWMDGWIDGWMNGWMDGWMDGWMDGWMDGWMDGWMDGWMDGWMDGFGFGWVGGWMDGWMD' A
#
# COMPACT_ATOMS: atom_id res chain seq x y z
N MET A 1 -54.02 8.39 -5.42
CA MET A 1 -53.05 8.98 -4.46
C MET A 1 -51.77 8.17 -4.41
N ASP A 2 -51.76 7.00 -5.05
CA ASP A 2 -50.77 5.95 -4.85
C ASP A 2 -49.50 6.20 -5.67
N GLY A 3 -49.63 6.67 -6.92
CA GLY A 3 -48.47 6.93 -7.79
C GLY A 3 -47.52 8.06 -7.35
N TRP A 4 -47.93 8.93 -6.41
CA TRP A 4 -47.03 9.96 -5.86
C TRP A 4 -46.21 9.42 -4.69
N MET A 5 -46.76 8.49 -3.92
CA MET A 5 -46.01 7.78 -2.87
C MET A 5 -45.04 6.78 -3.48
N ASP A 6 -45.46 6.06 -4.53
CA ASP A 6 -44.61 5.10 -5.25
C ASP A 6 -43.39 5.80 -5.88
N GLY A 7 -43.60 6.90 -6.62
CA GLY A 7 -42.49 7.64 -7.23
C GLY A 7 -41.54 8.30 -6.24
N TRP A 8 -42.03 8.67 -5.04
CA TRP A 8 -41.18 9.22 -3.98
C TRP A 8 -40.38 8.13 -3.26
N MET A 9 -40.97 6.95 -3.03
CA MET A 9 -40.26 5.79 -2.50
C MET A 9 -39.19 5.31 -3.47
N ASP A 10 -39.52 5.14 -4.75
CA ASP A 10 -38.56 4.69 -5.76
C ASP A 10 -37.38 5.65 -5.90
N GLY A 11 -37.63 6.96 -6.05
CA GLY A 11 -36.55 7.94 -6.19
C GLY A 11 -35.67 8.09 -4.94
N TRP A 12 -36.25 7.89 -3.75
CA TRP A 12 -35.47 7.90 -2.50
C TRP A 12 -34.65 6.62 -2.34
N MET A 13 -35.23 5.47 -2.70
CA MET A 13 -34.57 4.17 -2.62
C MET A 13 -33.41 4.08 -3.62
N ASP A 14 -33.63 4.51 -4.87
CA ASP A 14 -32.59 4.56 -5.90
C ASP A 14 -31.47 5.53 -5.51
N GLY A 15 -31.80 6.76 -5.13
CA GLY A 15 -30.78 7.76 -4.78
C GLY A 15 -29.96 7.39 -3.53
N TRP A 16 -30.59 6.75 -2.54
CA TRP A 16 -29.89 6.28 -1.36
C TRP A 16 -29.06 5.03 -1.65
N MET A 17 -29.59 4.10 -2.44
CA MET A 17 -28.90 2.86 -2.79
C MET A 17 -27.70 3.13 -3.71
N ASP A 18 -27.84 3.96 -4.74
CA ASP A 18 -26.74 4.37 -5.61
C ASP A 18 -25.70 5.18 -4.84
N GLY A 19 -26.11 6.19 -4.07
CA GLY A 19 -25.17 7.03 -3.32
C GLY A 19 -24.41 6.27 -2.24
N TRP A 20 -25.05 5.29 -1.59
CA TRP A 20 -24.42 4.48 -0.57
C TRP A 20 -23.53 3.39 -1.16
N ILE A 21 -23.97 2.72 -2.23
CA ILE A 21 -23.17 1.72 -2.94
C ILE A 21 -21.96 2.39 -3.59
N ASP A 22 -22.13 3.45 -4.36
CA ASP A 22 -20.99 4.12 -5.01
C ASP A 22 -20.05 4.74 -3.98
N GLY A 23 -20.58 5.44 -2.98
CA GLY A 23 -19.75 6.12 -1.99
C GLY A 23 -18.97 5.15 -1.11
N TRP A 24 -19.61 4.07 -0.66
CA TRP A 24 -18.98 3.08 0.21
C TRP A 24 -18.09 2.13 -0.58
N MET A 25 -18.53 1.64 -1.73
CA MET A 25 -17.78 0.66 -2.51
C MET A 25 -16.56 1.31 -3.19
N ASN A 26 -16.70 2.51 -3.78
CA ASN A 26 -15.54 3.21 -4.35
C ASN A 26 -14.62 3.74 -3.25
N GLY A 27 -15.16 4.38 -2.20
CA GLY A 27 -14.32 4.93 -1.13
C GLY A 27 -13.55 3.85 -0.36
N TRP A 28 -14.15 2.67 -0.18
CA TRP A 28 -13.48 1.54 0.48
C TRP A 28 -12.54 0.78 -0.45
N MET A 29 -12.90 0.56 -1.72
CA MET A 29 -11.97 -0.03 -2.69
C MET A 29 -10.77 0.87 -2.92
N ASP A 30 -10.96 2.15 -3.21
CA ASP A 30 -9.86 3.08 -3.49
C ASP A 30 -8.97 3.23 -2.26
N GLY A 31 -9.55 3.51 -1.07
CA GLY A 31 -8.77 3.70 0.13
C GLY A 31 -8.03 2.44 0.61
N TRP A 32 -8.60 1.26 0.41
CA TRP A 32 -7.95 0.00 0.76
C TRP A 32 -6.90 -0.40 -0.28
N MET A 33 -7.19 -0.22 -1.56
CA MET A 33 -6.31 -0.59 -2.66
C MET A 33 -5.10 0.35 -2.70
N ASP A 34 -5.28 1.67 -2.61
CA ASP A 34 -4.19 2.64 -2.55
C ASP A 34 -3.36 2.46 -1.27
N GLY A 35 -4.02 2.42 -0.10
CA GLY A 35 -3.31 2.31 1.18
C GLY A 35 -2.53 1.00 1.35
N TRP A 36 -3.06 -0.12 0.83
CA TRP A 36 -2.37 -1.40 0.88
C TRP A 36 -1.29 -1.52 -0.18
N MET A 37 -1.55 -1.04 -1.40
CA MET A 37 -0.58 -1.13 -2.50
C MET A 37 0.61 -0.19 -2.25
N ASP A 38 0.37 1.07 -1.86
CA ASP A 38 1.45 2.01 -1.51
C ASP A 38 2.20 1.55 -0.27
N GLY A 39 1.51 1.22 0.82
CA GLY A 39 2.15 0.83 2.06
C GLY A 39 2.96 -0.46 1.97
N TRP A 40 2.49 -1.43 1.18
CA TRP A 40 3.21 -2.68 0.97
C TRP A 40 4.35 -2.53 -0.03
N MET A 41 4.14 -1.79 -1.12
CA MET A 41 5.15 -1.61 -2.16
C MET A 41 6.30 -0.73 -1.65
N ASP A 42 6.02 0.40 -0.99
CA ASP A 42 7.04 1.27 -0.41
C ASP A 42 7.76 0.56 0.74
N GLY A 43 7.02 -0.02 1.70
CA GLY A 43 7.63 -0.67 2.86
C GLY A 43 8.47 -1.90 2.52
N TRP A 44 8.06 -2.67 1.50
CA TRP A 44 8.83 -3.82 1.04
C TRP A 44 10.02 -3.41 0.18
N MET A 45 9.85 -2.44 -0.71
CA MET A 45 10.90 -1.99 -1.62
C MET A 45 11.99 -1.24 -0.85
N ASP A 46 11.63 -0.31 0.04
CA ASP A 46 12.59 0.39 0.90
C ASP A 46 13.28 -0.57 1.87
N GLY A 47 12.52 -1.39 2.59
CA GLY A 47 13.09 -2.31 3.57
C GLY A 47 14.01 -3.38 2.95
N TRP A 48 13.69 -3.86 1.75
CA TRP A 48 14.53 -4.84 1.04
C TRP A 48 15.75 -4.18 0.42
N MET A 49 15.60 -3.00 -0.18
CA MET A 49 16.68 -2.29 -0.85
C MET A 49 17.69 -1.76 0.18
N ASP A 50 17.23 -1.13 1.27
CA ASP A 50 18.09 -0.66 2.36
C ASP A 50 18.78 -1.83 3.06
N GLY A 51 18.03 -2.86 3.45
CA GLY A 51 18.60 -4.02 4.14
C GLY A 51 19.62 -4.82 3.31
N TRP A 52 19.40 -4.92 1.98
CA TRP A 52 20.34 -5.57 1.09
C TRP A 52 21.57 -4.71 0.83
N MET A 53 21.39 -3.40 0.65
CA MET A 53 22.47 -2.46 0.36
C MET A 53 23.37 -2.26 1.59
N ASP A 54 22.79 -2.12 2.77
CA ASP A 54 23.51 -2.05 4.05
C ASP A 54 24.24 -3.37 4.33
N GLY A 55 23.56 -4.51 4.22
CA GLY A 55 24.18 -5.82 4.46
C GLY A 55 25.31 -6.14 3.49
N TRP A 56 25.21 -5.70 2.24
CA TRP A 56 26.26 -5.88 1.24
C TRP A 56 27.42 -4.89 1.46
N MET A 57 27.15 -3.61 1.72
CA MET A 57 28.19 -2.63 2.03
C MET A 57 28.94 -2.98 3.31
N ASP A 58 28.25 -3.47 4.34
CA ASP A 58 28.90 -3.85 5.60
C ASP A 58 29.68 -5.16 5.47
N GLY A 59 29.07 -6.19 4.89
CA GLY A 59 29.70 -7.49 4.73
C GLY A 59 30.90 -7.47 3.77
N PHE A 60 30.77 -6.76 2.65
CA PHE A 60 31.84 -6.65 1.66
C PHE A 60 32.84 -5.56 2.02
N GLY A 61 32.36 -4.38 2.43
CA GLY A 61 33.20 -3.24 2.75
C GLY A 61 34.01 -3.41 4.02
N PHE A 62 33.40 -3.83 5.14
CA PHE A 62 34.15 -4.03 6.38
C PHE A 62 34.75 -5.43 6.50
N GLY A 63 33.98 -6.46 6.14
CA GLY A 63 34.41 -7.85 6.28
C GLY A 63 35.54 -8.25 5.31
N TRP A 64 35.39 -7.91 4.03
CA TRP A 64 36.36 -8.30 3.01
C TRP A 64 37.58 -7.39 2.99
N VAL A 65 37.39 -6.06 3.03
CA VAL A 65 38.53 -5.11 3.03
C VAL A 65 39.29 -5.16 4.35
N GLY A 66 38.60 -5.23 5.48
CA GLY A 66 39.24 -5.37 6.80
C GLY A 66 40.04 -6.66 6.90
N GLY A 67 39.42 -7.80 6.59
CA GLY A 67 40.11 -9.10 6.64
C GLY A 67 41.24 -9.25 5.61
N TRP A 68 41.09 -8.65 4.42
CA TRP A 68 42.15 -8.65 3.41
C TRP A 68 43.32 -7.74 3.81
N MET A 69 43.06 -6.54 4.33
CA MET A 69 44.12 -5.65 4.81
C MET A 69 44.85 -6.23 6.01
N ASP A 70 44.12 -6.82 6.97
CA ASP A 70 44.73 -7.46 8.14
C ASP A 70 45.60 -8.67 7.75
N GLY A 71 45.13 -9.52 6.83
CA GLY A 71 45.88 -10.68 6.37
C GLY A 71 47.01 -10.40 5.37
N TRP A 72 47.06 -9.20 4.79
CA TRP A 72 48.12 -8.75 3.87
C TRP A 72 49.19 -7.91 4.58
N MET A 73 48.86 -7.34 5.75
CA MET A 73 49.78 -6.61 6.62
C MET A 73 50.44 -7.47 7.71
N ASP A 74 50.00 -8.71 7.90
CA ASP A 74 50.73 -9.79 8.61
C ASP A 74 51.84 -10.41 7.73
#